data_AF-Q3M7U5-F1
#
_entry.id   AF-Q3M7U5-F1
#
_cell.length_a   1.000
_cell.length_b   1.000
_cell.length_c   1.000
_cell.angle_alpha   90.00
_cell.angle_beta   90.00
_cell.angle_gamma   90.00
#
_symmetry.space_group_name_H-M   'P 1'
#
loop_
_entity.id
_entity.type
_entity.pdbx_description
1 polymer ?
#
loop_
_entity_poly.entity_id
_entity_poly.type
_entity_poly.pdbx_seq_one_letter_code
_entity_poly.pdbx_strand_id
1 'polypeptide(L)'
;MLSNLALIREFITQSIAKKEVLLANSALQAQMVYKSNQLIAKKEGIIATTQLNSNPSDFLIASPSSYWDIMNETLADYSYIYTGEVDKLGFYKYQQCSVPQGYQLRCTTSVNLWQNWWKYRKTAFTSGIPLDILIRTRDSWYGIKDLFISDGLIYIKTLVSEMTVHSNDLVIWLSKNELESQA
;
A
#
# COMPACT_ATOMS: atom_id res chain seq x y z
N MET A 1 7.60 -0.43 25.63
CA MET A 1 7.50 -1.59 24.72
C MET A 1 7.01 -1.10 23.37
N LEU A 2 7.65 -1.47 22.26
CA LEU A 2 7.26 -1.00 20.92
C LEU A 2 5.87 -1.51 20.54
N SER A 3 5.00 -0.64 20.00
CA SER A 3 3.73 -1.06 19.40
C SER A 3 3.99 -1.85 18.10
N ASN A 4 2.98 -2.60 17.64
CA ASN A 4 3.10 -3.36 16.39
C ASN A 4 3.40 -2.43 15.19
N LEU A 5 2.69 -1.30 15.10
CA LEU A 5 2.93 -0.29 14.05
C LEU A 5 4.36 0.26 14.09
N ALA A 6 4.86 0.60 15.29
CA ALA A 6 6.21 1.15 15.44
C ALA A 6 7.27 0.12 15.04
N LEU A 7 7.10 -1.14 15.41
CA LEU A 7 8.02 -2.22 15.05
C LEU A 7 8.01 -2.49 13.53
N ILE A 8 6.84 -2.48 12.89
CA ILE A 8 6.72 -2.63 11.42
C ILE A 8 7.43 -1.47 10.70
N ARG A 9 7.19 -0.23 11.13
CA ARG A 9 7.86 0.95 10.56
C ARG A 9 9.37 0.90 10.69
N GLU A 10 9.86 0.47 11.85
CA GLU A 10 11.30 0.33 12.08
C GLU A 10 11.88 -0.79 11.22
N PHE A 11 11.21 -1.94 11.12
CA PHE A 11 11.60 -3.04 10.23
C PHE A 11 11.73 -2.57 8.78
N ILE A 12 10.75 -1.83 8.25
CA ILE A 12 10.79 -1.29 6.88
C ILE A 12 11.93 -0.28 6.73
N THR A 13 12.03 0.69 7.64
CA THR A 13 13.07 1.73 7.62
C THR A 13 14.47 1.14 7.59
N GLN A 14 14.78 0.23 8.52
CA GLN A 14 16.09 -0.41 8.61
C GLN A 14 16.37 -1.27 7.38
N SER A 15 15.36 -1.96 6.85
CA SER A 15 15.50 -2.78 5.64
C SER A 15 15.73 -1.95 4.36
N ILE A 16 15.12 -0.78 4.25
CA ILE A 16 15.42 0.18 3.17
C ILE A 16 16.85 0.72 3.32
N ALA A 17 17.26 1.03 4.56
CA ALA A 17 18.60 1.50 4.89
C ALA A 17 19.69 0.41 4.85
N LYS A 18 19.34 -0.82 4.49
CA LYS A 18 20.23 -1.99 4.42
C LYS A 18 20.91 -2.34 5.75
N LYS A 19 20.22 -2.05 6.85
CA LYS A 19 20.68 -2.34 8.21
C LYS A 19 20.02 -3.59 8.76
N GLU A 20 20.78 -4.29 9.59
CA GLU A 20 20.30 -5.45 10.32
C GLU A 20 19.24 -5.01 11.33
N VAL A 21 18.21 -5.85 11.52
CA VAL A 21 17.16 -5.60 12.51
C VAL A 21 17.23 -6.65 13.59
N LEU A 22 17.06 -6.24 14.85
CA LEU A 22 16.80 -7.11 15.98
C LEU A 22 15.85 -6.40 16.95
N LEU A 23 14.55 -6.61 16.76
CA LEU A 23 13.48 -5.97 17.52
C LEU A 23 12.43 -7.00 17.90
N ALA A 24 11.81 -6.85 19.06
CA ALA A 24 10.70 -7.71 19.45
C ALA A 24 9.71 -6.97 20.35
N ASN A 25 8.45 -7.37 20.26
CA ASN A 25 7.41 -7.05 21.23
C ASN A 25 6.62 -8.33 21.57
N SER A 26 5.38 -8.19 22.08
CA SER A 26 4.57 -9.32 22.54
C SER A 26 4.06 -10.15 21.38
N ALA A 27 3.85 -9.56 20.21
CA ALA A 27 3.20 -10.17 19.07
C ALA A 27 4.11 -10.37 17.85
N LEU A 28 5.11 -9.51 17.68
CA LEU A 28 6.02 -9.45 16.54
C LEU A 28 7.49 -9.57 16.97
N GLN A 29 8.29 -10.10 16.07
CA GLN A 29 9.75 -10.15 16.14
C GLN A 29 10.30 -9.82 14.76
N ALA A 30 11.23 -8.88 14.69
CA ALA A 30 12.00 -8.60 13.49
C ALA A 30 13.44 -8.99 13.74
N GLN A 31 14.01 -9.77 12.82
CA GLN A 31 15.36 -10.27 12.96
C GLN A 31 16.04 -10.40 11.59
N MET A 32 17.36 -10.25 11.57
CA MET A 32 18.15 -10.67 10.43
C MET A 32 18.35 -12.18 10.44
N VAL A 33 18.13 -12.81 9.29
CA VAL A 33 18.49 -14.20 9.02
C VAL A 33 19.30 -14.23 7.73
N TYR A 34 20.56 -14.64 7.86
CA TYR A 34 21.55 -14.67 6.78
C TYR A 34 21.75 -13.31 6.09
N LYS A 35 21.07 -13.06 4.96
CA LYS A 35 21.17 -11.81 4.17
C LYS A 35 19.81 -11.14 3.98
N SER A 36 18.84 -11.51 4.80
CA SER A 36 17.48 -10.99 4.75
C SER A 36 17.03 -10.54 6.12
N ASN A 37 16.31 -9.42 6.16
CA ASN A 37 15.50 -9.09 7.33
C ASN A 37 14.17 -9.82 7.20
N GLN A 38 13.72 -10.40 8.31
CA GLN A 38 12.42 -11.06 8.42
C GLN A 38 11.61 -10.41 9.52
N LEU A 39 10.31 -10.25 9.26
CA LEU A 39 9.31 -9.93 10.27
C LEU A 39 8.46 -11.16 10.52
N ILE A 40 8.33 -11.52 11.79
CA ILE A 40 7.71 -12.75 12.26
C ILE A 40 6.57 -12.35 13.21
N ALA A 41 5.35 -12.78 12.91
CA ALA A 41 4.27 -12.81 13.87
C ALA A 41 4.38 -14.09 14.69
N LYS A 42 4.43 -13.98 16.02
CA LYS A 42 4.66 -15.15 16.90
C LYS A 42 3.61 -16.26 16.77
N LYS A 43 2.40 -15.93 16.28
CA LYS A 43 1.30 -16.89 16.07
C LYS A 43 1.20 -17.45 14.65
N GLU A 44 1.82 -16.78 13.67
CA GLU A 44 1.61 -17.06 12.23
C GLU A 44 2.91 -17.41 11.50
N GLY A 45 4.07 -17.14 12.12
CA GLY A 45 5.37 -17.30 11.48
C GLY A 45 5.78 -16.06 10.70
N ILE A 46 6.53 -16.25 9.61
CA ILE A 46 7.09 -15.15 8.81
C ILE A 46 5.96 -14.46 8.05
N ILE A 47 5.83 -13.14 8.27
CA ILE A 47 4.81 -12.31 7.60
C ILE A 47 5.44 -11.31 6.61
N ALA A 48 6.73 -11.02 6.74
CA ALA A 48 7.46 -10.24 5.75
C ALA A 48 8.93 -10.68 5.66
N THR A 49 9.50 -10.63 4.46
CA THR A 49 10.92 -10.84 4.22
C THR A 49 11.43 -9.83 3.21
N THR A 50 12.67 -9.38 3.37
CA THR A 50 13.34 -8.51 2.40
C THR A 50 14.82 -8.81 2.35
N GLN A 51 15.37 -8.90 1.15
CA GLN A 51 16.79 -9.16 0.97
C GLN A 51 17.59 -7.87 1.06
N LEU A 52 18.69 -7.88 1.81
CA LEU A 52 19.51 -6.68 2.01
C LEU A 52 20.43 -6.38 0.82
N ASN A 53 20.67 -7.35 -0.06
CA ASN A 53 21.57 -7.22 -1.22
C ASN A 53 20.90 -6.74 -2.52
N SER A 54 19.57 -6.65 -2.61
CA SER A 54 18.87 -6.13 -3.79
C SER A 54 18.86 -4.59 -3.83
N ASN A 55 18.79 -3.97 -5.00
CA ASN A 55 18.63 -2.50 -5.09
C ASN A 55 17.62 -2.14 -6.18
N PRO A 56 16.44 -1.59 -5.84
CA PRO A 56 15.91 -1.35 -4.49
C PRO A 56 15.59 -2.64 -3.71
N SER A 57 15.35 -2.54 -2.40
CA SER A 57 14.89 -3.66 -1.56
C SER A 57 13.47 -4.08 -1.96
N ASP A 58 13.29 -5.20 -2.65
CA ASP A 58 11.95 -5.79 -2.76
C ASP A 58 11.50 -6.35 -1.39
N PHE A 59 10.22 -6.19 -1.07
CA PHE A 59 9.59 -6.81 0.10
C PHE A 59 8.69 -7.96 -0.35
N LEU A 60 8.73 -9.07 0.37
CA LEU A 60 7.83 -10.21 0.20
C LEU A 60 6.91 -10.25 1.41
N ILE A 61 5.61 -10.03 1.22
CA ILE A 61 4.62 -9.94 2.30
C ILE A 61 3.64 -11.12 2.21
N ALA A 62 3.50 -11.87 3.30
CA ALA A 62 2.61 -13.02 3.34
C ALA A 62 1.14 -12.58 3.29
N SER A 63 0.35 -13.27 2.46
CA SER A 63 -1.09 -13.07 2.34
C SER A 63 -1.85 -14.41 2.42
N PRO A 64 -2.93 -14.49 3.21
CA PRO A 64 -3.37 -13.50 4.20
C PRO A 64 -2.53 -13.57 5.49
N SER A 65 -2.36 -12.44 6.19
CA SER A 65 -1.84 -12.40 7.57
C SER A 65 -2.67 -11.43 8.41
N SER A 66 -2.64 -11.57 9.75
CA SER A 66 -3.38 -10.64 10.63
C SER A 66 -2.83 -9.20 10.59
N TYR A 67 -1.67 -9.00 9.95
CA TYR A 67 -1.00 -7.71 9.79
C TYR A 67 -1.06 -7.20 8.35
N TRP A 68 -1.87 -7.83 7.49
CA TRP A 68 -1.94 -7.51 6.07
C TRP A 68 -2.24 -6.02 5.83
N ASP A 69 -3.35 -5.51 6.37
CA ASP A 69 -3.78 -4.13 6.13
C ASP A 69 -2.75 -3.10 6.61
N ILE A 70 -2.24 -3.25 7.84
CA ILE A 70 -1.24 -2.34 8.41
C ILE A 70 0.08 -2.40 7.63
N MET A 71 0.46 -3.56 7.09
CA MET A 71 1.66 -3.71 6.27
C MET A 71 1.50 -2.98 4.94
N ASN A 72 0.36 -3.15 4.28
CA ASN A 72 0.08 -2.50 2.99
C ASN A 72 0.05 -0.98 3.12
N GLU A 73 -0.61 -0.47 4.15
CA GLU A 73 -0.64 0.97 4.43
C GLU A 73 0.75 1.51 4.79
N THR A 74 1.49 0.80 5.64
CA THR A 74 2.83 1.25 6.04
C THR A 74 3.79 1.22 4.85
N LEU A 75 3.76 0.19 4.00
CA LEU A 75 4.61 0.14 2.80
C LEU A 75 4.26 1.27 1.81
N ALA A 76 2.99 1.64 1.70
CA ALA A 76 2.57 2.78 0.90
C ALA A 76 3.18 4.09 1.40
N ASP A 77 3.31 4.29 2.73
CA ASP A 77 4.01 5.45 3.31
C ASP A 77 5.48 5.55 2.83
N TYR A 78 6.12 4.41 2.52
CA TYR A 78 7.48 4.34 1.96
C TYR A 78 7.52 4.22 0.43
N SER A 79 6.41 4.49 -0.26
CA SER A 79 6.29 4.41 -1.72
C SER A 79 6.48 3.00 -2.31
N TYR A 80 6.11 1.96 -1.55
CA TYR A 80 6.09 0.57 -2.02
C TYR A 80 4.69 0.13 -2.40
N ILE A 81 4.59 -0.60 -3.51
CA ILE A 81 3.34 -1.15 -4.04
C ILE A 81 3.49 -2.63 -4.36
N TYR A 82 2.42 -3.42 -4.21
CA TYR A 82 2.46 -4.80 -4.67
C TYR A 82 2.48 -4.86 -6.20
N THR A 83 3.25 -5.77 -6.75
CA THR A 83 3.40 -5.98 -8.20
C THR A 83 3.16 -7.44 -8.52
N GLY A 84 2.31 -7.70 -9.50
CA GLY A 84 2.02 -9.05 -9.99
C GLY A 84 1.09 -9.84 -9.08
N GLU A 85 1.14 -11.17 -9.23
CA GLU A 85 0.34 -12.13 -8.48
C GLU A 85 1.09 -12.68 -7.28
N VAL A 86 0.35 -13.34 -6.38
CA VAL A 86 0.91 -14.08 -5.25
C VAL A 86 1.85 -15.17 -5.78
N ASP A 87 3.04 -15.28 -5.18
CA ASP A 87 3.94 -16.38 -5.50
C ASP A 87 3.40 -17.73 -5.00
N LYS A 88 4.08 -18.83 -5.37
CA LYS A 88 3.66 -20.18 -4.96
C LYS A 88 3.67 -20.40 -3.44
N LEU A 89 4.30 -19.50 -2.69
CA LEU A 89 4.45 -19.57 -1.24
C LEU A 89 3.48 -18.66 -0.49
N GLY A 90 2.58 -17.96 -1.20
CA GLY A 90 1.61 -17.07 -0.57
C GLY A 90 2.12 -15.64 -0.33
N PHE A 91 3.22 -15.22 -0.96
CA PHE A 91 3.78 -13.89 -0.79
C PHE A 91 3.48 -12.97 -1.97
N TYR A 92 3.05 -11.75 -1.66
CA TYR A 92 3.06 -10.66 -2.61
C TYR A 92 4.42 -9.97 -2.63
N LYS A 93 4.90 -9.70 -3.84
CA LYS A 93 6.10 -8.90 -4.05
C LYS A 93 5.72 -7.41 -4.04
N TYR A 94 6.43 -6.63 -3.23
CA TYR A 94 6.33 -5.19 -3.12
C TYR A 94 7.59 -4.53 -3.66
N GLN A 95 7.40 -3.56 -4.54
CA GLN A 95 8.48 -2.81 -5.18
C GLN A 95 8.28 -1.31 -4.99
N GLN A 96 9.40 -0.59 -4.93
CA GLN A 96 9.38 0.86 -4.84
C GLN A 96 8.85 1.46 -6.15
N CYS A 97 8.00 2.48 -6.05
CA CYS A 97 7.51 3.25 -7.19
C CYS A 97 7.71 4.74 -7.00
N SER A 98 7.80 5.48 -8.11
CA SER A 98 7.78 6.94 -8.09
C SER A 98 6.38 7.46 -7.81
N VAL A 99 6.26 8.29 -6.78
CA VAL A 99 5.03 9.01 -6.44
C VAL A 99 5.17 10.47 -6.92
N PRO A 100 4.22 11.01 -7.71
CA PRO A 100 4.23 12.41 -8.12
C PRO A 100 4.25 13.36 -6.92
N GLN A 101 4.94 14.49 -7.05
CA GLN A 101 5.00 15.52 -5.99
C GLN A 101 3.58 16.02 -5.66
N GLY A 102 3.33 16.24 -4.37
CA GLY A 102 2.02 16.71 -3.88
C GLY A 102 0.99 15.59 -3.71
N TYR A 103 1.38 14.32 -3.89
CA TYR A 103 0.53 13.16 -3.63
C TYR A 103 1.08 12.26 -2.53
N GLN A 104 0.17 11.59 -1.84
CA GLN A 104 0.43 10.48 -0.93
C GLN A 104 -0.07 9.19 -1.56
N LEU A 105 0.80 8.18 -1.56
CA LEU A 105 0.45 6.82 -1.98
C LEU A 105 -0.41 6.14 -0.90
N ARG A 106 -1.45 5.45 -1.36
CA ARG A 106 -2.36 4.66 -0.53
C ARG A 106 -2.48 3.25 -1.10
N CYS A 107 -2.48 2.26 -0.23
CA CYS A 107 -2.80 0.87 -0.56
C CYS A 107 -3.86 0.40 0.44
N THR A 108 -5.12 0.41 0.02
CA THR A 108 -6.28 0.13 0.87
C THR A 108 -7.24 -0.81 0.17
N THR A 109 -8.25 -1.33 0.88
CA THR A 109 -9.38 -1.98 0.20
C THR A 109 -10.08 -1.01 -0.75
N SER A 110 -10.70 -1.55 -1.79
CA SER A 110 -11.44 -0.78 -2.80
C SER A 110 -12.63 -0.04 -2.18
N VAL A 111 -13.28 -0.61 -1.16
CA VAL A 111 -14.35 0.08 -0.42
C VAL A 111 -13.84 1.33 0.30
N ASN A 112 -12.60 1.31 0.83
CA ASN A 112 -11.99 2.49 1.45
C ASN A 112 -11.71 3.57 0.40
N LEU A 113 -11.29 3.21 -0.81
CA LEU A 113 -11.17 4.16 -1.92
C LEU A 113 -12.54 4.77 -2.27
N TRP A 114 -13.59 3.96 -2.40
CA TRP A 114 -14.96 4.47 -2.67
C TRP A 114 -15.42 5.46 -1.60
N GLN A 115 -15.16 5.17 -0.32
CA GLN A 115 -15.52 6.08 0.78
C GLN A 115 -14.78 7.43 0.67
N ASN A 116 -13.48 7.42 0.34
CA ASN A 116 -12.70 8.64 0.15
C ASN A 116 -13.16 9.43 -1.08
N TRP A 117 -13.42 8.74 -2.19
CA TRP A 117 -13.98 9.32 -3.40
C TRP A 117 -15.34 9.98 -3.14
N TRP A 118 -16.22 9.31 -2.40
CA TRP A 118 -17.55 9.84 -2.09
C TRP A 118 -17.48 11.10 -1.23
N LYS A 119 -16.59 11.13 -0.23
CA LYS A 119 -16.34 12.33 0.59
C LYS A 119 -15.83 13.48 -0.26
N TYR A 120 -14.85 13.21 -1.12
CA TYR A 120 -14.30 14.19 -2.06
C TYR A 120 -15.37 14.76 -2.99
N ARG A 121 -16.20 13.91 -3.60
CA ARG A 121 -17.24 14.35 -4.54
C ARG A 121 -18.27 15.30 -3.89
N LYS A 122 -18.53 15.16 -2.59
CA LYS A 122 -19.44 16.06 -1.86
C LYS A 122 -18.87 17.46 -1.69
N THR A 123 -17.55 17.60 -1.62
CA THR A 123 -16.86 18.87 -1.34
C THR A 123 -16.27 19.51 -2.60
N ALA A 124 -16.00 18.72 -3.64
CA ALA A 124 -15.43 19.18 -4.89
C ALA A 124 -16.48 19.91 -5.75
N PHE A 125 -16.44 21.23 -5.72
CA PHE A 125 -17.18 22.11 -6.65
C PHE A 125 -16.34 22.39 -7.89
N THR A 126 -16.06 21.38 -8.71
CA THR A 126 -15.25 21.59 -9.93
C THR A 126 -15.89 20.97 -11.17
N SER A 127 -15.93 21.77 -12.23
CA SER A 127 -16.28 21.34 -13.59
C SER A 127 -15.03 20.68 -14.20
N GLY A 128 -14.94 19.35 -14.17
CA GLY A 128 -13.80 18.63 -14.76
C GLY A 128 -13.57 17.25 -14.17
N ILE A 129 -12.48 16.60 -14.59
CA ILE A 129 -12.04 15.34 -13.99
C ILE A 129 -11.13 15.69 -12.81
N PRO A 130 -11.49 15.25 -11.60
CA PRO A 130 -10.71 15.56 -10.42
C PRO A 130 -9.36 14.84 -10.49
N LEU A 131 -8.30 15.60 -10.21
CA LEU A 131 -6.94 15.07 -10.13
C LEU A 131 -6.51 14.82 -8.68
N ASP A 132 -7.37 15.10 -7.71
CA ASP A 132 -7.07 14.93 -6.29
C ASP A 132 -7.01 13.45 -5.88
N ILE A 133 -7.68 12.57 -6.63
CA ILE A 133 -7.68 11.12 -6.42
C ILE A 133 -7.31 10.44 -7.74
N LEU A 134 -6.15 9.78 -7.75
CA LEU A 134 -5.65 9.04 -8.91
C LEU A 134 -5.62 7.55 -8.60
N ILE A 135 -6.02 6.70 -9.55
CA ILE A 135 -5.90 5.25 -9.45
C ILE A 135 -4.75 4.77 -10.34
N ARG A 136 -4.00 3.76 -9.89
CA ARG A 136 -3.00 3.11 -10.74
C ARG A 136 -3.68 2.14 -11.69
N THR A 137 -3.50 2.33 -13.00
CA THR A 137 -3.85 1.33 -14.01
C THR A 137 -2.72 1.22 -15.03
N ARG A 138 -2.36 0.00 -15.45
CA ARG A 138 -1.31 -0.24 -16.47
C ARG A 138 -0.03 0.59 -16.24
N ASP A 139 0.46 0.58 -15.00
CA ASP A 139 1.66 1.31 -14.56
C ASP A 139 1.65 2.84 -14.68
N SER A 140 0.46 3.43 -14.85
CA SER A 140 0.29 4.89 -14.88
C SER A 140 -0.81 5.34 -13.91
N TRP A 141 -0.74 6.60 -13.51
CA TRP A 141 -1.72 7.22 -12.62
C TRP A 141 -2.78 7.95 -13.43
N TYR A 142 -4.05 7.64 -13.19
CA TYR A 142 -5.17 8.27 -13.89
C TYR A 142 -6.18 8.85 -12.91
N GLY A 143 -6.68 10.04 -13.23
CA GLY A 143 -7.81 10.63 -12.52
C GLY A 143 -9.04 9.73 -12.62
N ILE A 144 -9.69 9.54 -11.49
CA ILE A 144 -10.96 8.82 -11.44
C ILE A 144 -12.04 9.76 -12.00
N LYS A 145 -12.74 9.31 -13.04
CA LYS A 145 -13.86 10.05 -13.65
C LYS A 145 -15.16 9.74 -12.93
N ASP A 146 -15.38 8.48 -12.63
CA ASP A 146 -16.54 8.02 -11.90
C ASP A 146 -16.21 6.74 -11.13
N LEU A 147 -16.91 6.54 -10.01
CA LEU A 147 -16.72 5.40 -9.15
C LEU A 147 -18.03 5.09 -8.43
N PHE A 148 -18.58 3.90 -8.69
CA PHE A 148 -19.84 3.45 -8.11
C PHE A 148 -19.74 2.00 -7.62
N ILE A 149 -20.69 1.62 -6.77
CA ILE A 149 -20.77 0.31 -6.14
C ILE A 149 -22.07 -0.36 -6.54
N SER A 150 -22.01 -1.63 -6.94
CA SER A 150 -23.16 -2.49 -7.19
C SER A 150 -22.81 -3.93 -6.85
N ASP A 151 -23.69 -4.62 -6.13
CA ASP A 151 -23.58 -6.07 -5.86
C ASP A 151 -22.23 -6.50 -5.24
N GLY A 152 -21.67 -5.68 -4.36
CA GLY A 152 -20.37 -5.95 -3.70
C GLY A 152 -19.15 -5.69 -4.57
N LEU A 153 -19.35 -5.24 -5.81
CA LEU A 153 -18.32 -4.83 -6.75
C LEU A 153 -18.22 -3.30 -6.84
N ILE A 154 -17.01 -2.83 -7.06
CA ILE A 154 -16.69 -1.42 -7.28
C ILE A 154 -16.22 -1.26 -8.71
N TYR A 155 -16.89 -0.36 -9.42
CA TYR A 155 -16.61 -0.01 -10.80
C TYR A 155 -15.87 1.32 -10.79
N ILE A 156 -14.63 1.31 -11.28
CA ILE A 156 -13.75 2.47 -11.32
C ILE A 156 -13.55 2.84 -12.78
N LYS A 157 -14.02 4.04 -13.15
CA LYS A 157 -13.90 4.57 -14.51
C LYS A 157 -12.88 5.69 -14.55
N THR A 158 -11.94 5.59 -15.48
CA THR A 158 -10.96 6.62 -15.81
C THR A 158 -11.23 7.13 -17.24
N LEU A 159 -10.38 8.03 -17.74
CA LEU A 159 -10.44 8.44 -19.15
C LEU A 159 -10.06 7.31 -20.13
N VAL A 160 -9.18 6.40 -19.71
CA VAL A 160 -8.53 5.43 -20.60
C VAL A 160 -9.04 4.01 -20.42
N SER A 161 -9.64 3.72 -19.26
CA SER A 161 -10.08 2.36 -18.90
C SER A 161 -11.19 2.38 -17.86
N GLU A 162 -11.91 1.27 -17.81
CA GLU A 162 -12.81 0.91 -16.72
C GLU A 162 -12.30 -0.40 -16.11
N MET A 163 -12.36 -0.50 -14.79
CA MET A 163 -11.99 -1.71 -14.06
C MET A 163 -13.04 -2.04 -12.99
N THR A 164 -13.21 -3.31 -12.73
CA THR A 164 -14.13 -3.84 -11.72
C THR A 164 -13.32 -4.60 -10.69
N VAL A 165 -13.51 -4.27 -9.41
CA VAL A 165 -12.83 -4.91 -8.28
C VAL A 165 -13.85 -5.29 -7.21
N HIS A 166 -13.59 -6.35 -6.46
CA HIS A 166 -14.41 -6.68 -5.31
C HIS A 166 -14.14 -5.68 -4.17
N SER A 167 -15.15 -5.42 -3.33
CA SER A 167 -15.09 -4.44 -2.23
C SER A 167 -13.92 -4.64 -1.25
N ASN A 168 -13.46 -5.89 -1.11
CA ASN A 168 -12.34 -6.27 -0.24
C ASN A 168 -10.99 -6.34 -0.96
N ASP A 169 -10.95 -6.18 -2.28
CA ASP A 169 -9.69 -6.20 -3.02
C ASP A 169 -8.86 -4.96 -2.68
N LEU A 170 -7.54 -5.14 -2.59
CA LEU A 170 -6.65 -4.01 -2.43
C LEU A 170 -6.54 -3.22 -3.72
N VAL A 171 -6.55 -1.90 -3.60
CA VAL A 171 -6.29 -0.97 -4.69
C VAL A 171 -5.19 -0.01 -4.30
N ILE A 172 -4.37 0.34 -5.29
CA ILE A 172 -3.28 1.30 -5.15
C ILE A 172 -3.73 2.61 -5.79
N TRP A 173 -3.75 3.68 -5.00
CA TRP A 173 -4.23 4.99 -5.42
C TRP A 173 -3.41 6.11 -4.80
N LEU A 174 -3.53 7.31 -5.34
CA LEU A 174 -2.91 8.52 -4.83
C LEU A 174 -3.99 9.46 -4.32
N SER A 175 -3.76 10.04 -3.15
CA SER A 175 -4.49 11.19 -2.65
C SER A 175 -3.60 12.41 -2.77
N LYS A 176 -4.12 13.52 -3.30
CA LYS A 176 -3.41 14.79 -3.23
C LYS A 176 -3.28 15.22 -1.76
N ASN A 177 -2.09 15.69 -1.39
CA ASN A 177 -1.84 16.24 -0.07
C ASN A 177 -2.59 17.57 0.07
N GLU A 178 -3.18 17.86 1.22
CA GLU A 178 -3.91 19.12 1.47
C GLU A 178 -3.00 20.36 1.57
N LEU A 179 -1.75 20.28 1.09
CA LEU A 179 -0.83 21.42 1.05
C LEU A 179 -0.94 22.10 -0.32
N GLU A 180 -1.31 23.39 -0.28
CA GLU A 180 -1.49 24.33 -1.41
C GLU A 180 -2.89 24.37 -2.06
N SER A 181 -3.93 24.67 -1.27
CA SER A 181 -5.13 25.39 -1.77
C SER A 181 -5.29 26.77 -1.12
N GLN A 182 -4.21 27.30 -0.55
CA GLN A 182 -4.12 28.67 -0.04
C GLN A 182 -2.80 29.28 -0.52
N ALA A 183 -2.79 29.77 -1.76
CA ALA A 183 -1.85 30.76 -2.26
C ALA A 183 -2.63 31.68 -3.21
#